data_AF-A0A966VC70-F1
#
_entry.id   AF-A0A966VC70-F1
#
_cell.length_a   1.000
_cell.length_b   1.000
_cell.length_c   1.000
_cell.angle_alpha   90.00
_cell.angle_beta   90.00
_cell.angle_gamma   90.00
#
_symmetry.space_group_name_H-M   'P 1'
#
loop_
_entity.id
_entity.type
_entity.pdbx_description
1 polymer ?
#
loop_
_entity_poly.entity_id
_entity_poly.type
_entity_poly.pdbx_seq_one_letter_code
_entity_poly.pdbx_strand_id
1 'polypeptide(L)'
;MVSLNNEFELDHPSENVLEWCRNIVRVIADGGVWGIPRSHTIFRVDHKNKRLVLLAPGNDDGADFEATKRVFKHIGWDVTEDDHGATKS
;
A
#
# COMPACT_ATOMS: atom_id res chain seq x y z
N MET A 1 5.09 -26.15 8.56
CA MET A 1 4.17 -25.22 9.26
C MET A 1 5.03 -24.09 9.80
N VAL A 2 5.15 -23.00 9.04
CA VAL A 2 5.84 -21.77 9.49
C VAL A 2 4.85 -20.64 9.23
N SER A 3 3.97 -20.41 10.20
CA SER A 3 3.03 -19.28 10.24
C SER A 3 3.42 -18.25 11.29
N LEU A 4 4.66 -18.32 11.77
CA LEU A 4 5.33 -17.22 12.45
C LEU A 4 6.27 -16.66 11.39
N ASN A 5 5.97 -15.48 10.85
CA ASN A 5 6.94 -14.49 10.32
C ASN A 5 6.29 -13.39 9.48
N ASN A 6 5.13 -13.63 8.85
CA ASN A 6 4.57 -12.61 7.95
C ASN A 6 4.05 -11.37 8.70
N GLU A 7 3.37 -11.52 9.84
CA GLU A 7 2.84 -10.36 10.58
C GLU A 7 3.94 -9.57 11.31
N PHE A 8 4.91 -10.26 11.91
CA PHE A 8 6.04 -9.61 12.59
C PHE A 8 6.88 -8.78 11.61
N GLU A 9 7.11 -9.28 10.39
CA GLU A 9 7.85 -8.54 9.36
C GLU A 9 7.08 -7.32 8.84
N LEU A 10 5.74 -7.30 8.92
CA LEU A 10 4.93 -6.13 8.53
C LEU A 10 4.95 -5.03 9.59
N ASP A 11 5.02 -5.41 10.88
CA ASP A 11 5.08 -4.47 12.01
C ASP A 11 6.53 -4.08 12.37
N HIS A 12 7.51 -4.85 11.89
CA HIS A 12 8.95 -4.58 12.02
C HIS A 12 9.67 -4.82 10.67
N PRO A 13 9.34 -4.03 9.63
CA PRO A 13 9.94 -4.19 8.31
C PRO A 13 11.43 -3.92 8.34
N SER A 14 12.20 -4.74 7.62
CA SER A 14 13.63 -4.53 7.43
C SER A 14 13.91 -3.21 6.70
N GLU A 15 15.11 -2.65 6.88
CA GLU A 15 15.49 -1.39 6.22
C GLU A 15 15.40 -1.48 4.68
N ASN A 16 15.69 -2.65 4.10
CA ASN A 16 15.55 -2.88 2.65
C ASN A 16 14.11 -2.75 2.17
N VAL A 17 13.14 -3.24 2.96
CA VAL A 17 11.71 -3.10 2.68
C VAL A 17 11.31 -1.63 2.76
N LEU A 18 11.75 -0.93 3.81
CA LEU A 18 11.48 0.49 3.99
C LEU A 18 12.09 1.33 2.85
N GLU A 19 13.32 1.06 2.43
CA GLU A 19 13.97 1.74 1.31
C GLU A 19 13.23 1.49 0.00
N TRP A 20 12.79 0.25 -0.25
CA TRP A 20 11.97 -0.05 -1.42
C TRP A 20 10.66 0.74 -1.42
N CYS A 21 9.94 0.80 -0.31
CA CYS A 21 8.72 1.61 -0.17
C CYS A 21 8.99 3.10 -0.38
N ARG A 22 10.08 3.65 0.20
CA ARG A 22 10.50 5.04 -0.02
C ARG A 22 10.80 5.31 -1.50
N ASN A 23 11.42 4.36 -2.19
CA ASN A 23 11.74 4.49 -3.61
C ASN A 23 10.49 4.49 -4.49
N ILE A 24 9.46 3.68 -4.16
CA ILE A 24 8.16 3.72 -4.86
C ILE A 24 7.58 5.12 -4.82
N VAL A 25 7.38 5.67 -3.62
CA VAL A 25 6.76 7.00 -3.48
C VAL A 25 7.65 8.09 -4.05
N ARG A 26 8.97 7.96 -3.99
CA ARG A 26 9.90 8.94 -4.57
C ARG A 26 9.83 8.99 -6.11
N VAL A 27 9.74 7.84 -6.77
CA VAL A 27 9.88 7.74 -8.23
C VAL A 27 8.56 7.96 -8.95
N ILE A 28 7.45 7.55 -8.34
CA ILE A 28 6.13 7.70 -8.94
C ILE A 28 5.62 9.12 -8.70
N ALA A 29 5.29 9.82 -9.79
CA ALA A 29 4.77 11.18 -9.73
C ALA A 29 3.42 11.25 -8.98
N ASP A 30 3.06 12.44 -8.52
CA ASP A 30 1.73 12.71 -7.94
C ASP A 30 0.61 12.36 -8.93
N GLY A 31 -0.41 11.65 -8.45
CA GLY A 31 -1.47 11.05 -9.26
C GLY A 31 -1.05 9.80 -10.05
N GLY A 32 0.22 9.39 -9.99
CA GLY A 32 0.73 8.19 -10.64
C GLY A 32 0.16 6.92 -10.02
N VAL A 33 0.17 5.83 -10.79
CA VAL A 33 -0.41 4.54 -10.39
C VAL A 33 0.69 3.51 -10.19
N TRP A 34 0.57 2.76 -9.09
CA TRP A 34 1.38 1.61 -8.76
C TRP A 34 0.49 0.40 -8.52
N GLY A 35 0.97 -0.80 -8.83
CA GLY A 35 0.23 -2.02 -8.55
C GLY A 35 1.13 -3.15 -8.10
N ILE A 36 0.55 -4.10 -7.38
CA ILE A 36 1.21 -5.33 -6.94
C ILE A 36 0.81 -6.43 -7.92
N PRO A 37 1.69 -6.87 -8.83
CA PRO A 37 1.29 -7.73 -9.94
C PRO A 37 0.70 -9.08 -9.52
N ARG A 38 1.16 -9.65 -8.40
CA ARG A 38 0.73 -10.96 -7.92
C ARG A 38 -0.72 -10.99 -7.41
N SER A 39 -1.22 -9.90 -6.86
CA SER A 39 -2.60 -9.78 -6.36
C SER A 39 -3.51 -8.95 -7.26
N HIS A 40 -2.94 -8.22 -8.23
CA HIS A 40 -3.64 -7.19 -9.00
C HIS A 40 -4.18 -6.03 -8.15
N THR A 41 -3.68 -5.83 -6.92
CA THR A 41 -4.01 -4.65 -6.10
C THR A 41 -3.40 -3.40 -6.74
N ILE A 42 -4.19 -2.33 -6.91
CA ILE A 42 -3.77 -1.10 -7.58
C ILE A 42 -3.98 0.11 -6.66
N PHE A 43 -2.96 0.97 -6.59
CA PHE A 43 -2.96 2.21 -5.82
C PHE A 43 -2.65 3.42 -6.69
N ARG A 44 -3.23 4.57 -6.36
CA ARG A 44 -2.79 5.90 -6.80
C ARG A 44 -1.92 6.53 -5.72
N VAL A 45 -0.83 7.17 -6.12
CA VAL A 45 0.02 7.97 -5.24
C VAL A 45 -0.54 9.39 -5.13
N ASP A 46 -0.78 9.84 -3.90
CA ASP A 46 -1.17 11.21 -3.55
C ASP A 46 -0.07 11.80 -2.67
N HIS A 47 0.87 12.50 -3.31
CA HIS A 47 2.01 13.14 -2.64
C HIS A 47 1.59 14.29 -1.76
N LYS A 48 0.55 15.02 -2.16
CA LYS A 48 0.06 16.19 -1.42
C LYS A 48 -0.37 15.80 -0.01
N ASN A 49 -1.01 14.63 0.12
CA ASN A 49 -1.49 14.10 1.40
C ASN A 49 -0.61 12.97 1.96
N LYS A 50 0.52 12.65 1.30
CA LYS A 50 1.41 11.52 1.65
C LYS A 50 0.63 10.22 1.86
N ARG A 51 -0.19 9.84 0.89
CA ARG A 51 -0.98 8.60 0.95
C ARG A 51 -1.00 7.81 -0.35
N LEU A 52 -1.20 6.51 -0.22
CA LEU A 52 -1.64 5.64 -1.29
C LEU A 52 -3.16 5.46 -1.22
N VAL A 53 -3.84 5.66 -2.33
CA VAL A 53 -5.30 5.49 -2.44
C VAL A 53 -5.58 4.22 -3.23
N LEU A 54 -6.30 3.27 -2.63
CA LEU A 54 -6.71 2.03 -3.30
C LEU A 54 -7.66 2.35 -4.46
N LEU A 55 -7.28 1.97 -5.67
CA LEU A 55 -8.11 2.10 -6.88
C LEU A 55 -8.84 0.80 -7.21
N ALA A 56 -8.18 -0.34 -7.00
CA ALA A 56 -8.76 -1.65 -7.25
C ALA A 56 -8.25 -2.65 -6.18
N PRO A 57 -9.15 -3.29 -5.43
CA PRO A 57 -8.75 -4.39 -4.55
C PRO A 57 -8.25 -5.57 -5.38
N GLY A 58 -7.24 -6.27 -4.86
CA GLY A 58 -6.70 -7.47 -5.48
C GLY A 58 -7.57 -8.72 -5.29
N ASN A 59 -7.07 -9.86 -5.78
CA ASN A 59 -7.69 -11.18 -5.65
C ASN A 59 -7.16 -12.01 -4.46
N ASP A 60 -6.56 -11.34 -3.48
CA ASP A 60 -5.89 -11.94 -2.32
C ASP A 60 -6.59 -11.63 -0.99
N ASP A 61 -7.92 -11.45 -1.04
CA ASP A 61 -8.77 -11.13 0.12
C ASP A 61 -8.28 -9.89 0.92
N GLY A 62 -7.64 -8.94 0.24
CA GLY A 62 -7.16 -7.68 0.85
C GLY A 62 -5.85 -7.82 1.64
N ALA A 63 -5.19 -8.97 1.59
CA ALA A 63 -3.92 -9.19 2.29
C ALA A 63 -2.86 -8.16 1.91
N ASP A 64 -2.70 -7.86 0.62
CA ASP A 64 -1.74 -6.86 0.14
C ASP A 64 -2.12 -5.42 0.49
N PHE A 65 -3.42 -5.11 0.54
CA PHE A 65 -3.87 -3.81 1.02
C PHE A 65 -3.44 -3.59 2.48
N GLU A 66 -3.74 -4.55 3.35
CA GLU A 66 -3.39 -4.46 4.77
C GLU A 66 -1.88 -4.50 5.01
N ALA A 67 -1.14 -5.32 4.26
CA ALA A 67 0.32 -5.34 4.30
C ALA A 67 0.92 -3.98 3.89
N THR A 68 0.46 -3.43 2.76
CA THR A 68 0.91 -2.12 2.27
C THR A 68 0.60 -1.03 3.29
N LYS A 69 -0.60 -1.05 3.88
CA LYS A 69 -1.03 -0.11 4.92
C LYS A 69 -0.16 -0.14 6.18
N ARG A 70 0.20 -1.33 6.66
CA ARG A 70 1.10 -1.47 7.82
C ARG A 70 2.50 -0.97 7.50
N VAL A 71 3.09 -1.42 6.39
CA VAL A 71 4.49 -1.07 6.05
C VAL A 71 4.65 0.42 5.72
N PHE A 72 3.74 1.02 4.94
CA PHE A 72 3.88 2.42 4.53
C PHE A 72 3.76 3.40 5.70
N LYS A 73 3.04 3.02 6.76
CA LYS A 73 2.99 3.80 8.01
C LYS A 73 4.38 4.05 8.60
N HIS A 74 5.30 3.08 8.48
CA HIS A 74 6.67 3.22 9.00
C HIS A 74 7.50 4.26 8.23
N ILE A 75 7.10 4.63 7.01
CA ILE A 75 7.77 5.68 6.22
C ILE A 75 6.99 7.02 6.26
N GLY A 76 5.97 7.13 7.11
CA GLY A 76 5.16 8.34 7.25
C GLY A 76 4.18 8.55 6.09
N TRP A 77 3.71 7.46 5.49
CA TRP A 77 2.67 7.46 4.45
C TRP A 77 1.44 6.69 4.91
N ASP A 78 0.26 7.23 4.60
CA ASP A 78 -1.00 6.55 4.85
C ASP A 78 -1.42 5.68 3.66
N VAL A 79 -2.29 4.70 3.89
CA VAL A 79 -2.92 3.90 2.83
C VAL A 79 -4.40 3.83 3.13
N THR A 80 -5.23 4.29 2.19
CA THR A 80 -6.68 4.42 2.36
C THR A 80 -7.42 3.81 1.18
N GLU A 81 -8.67 3.44 1.42
CA GLU A 81 -9.63 3.25 0.32
C GLU A 81 -9.98 4.62 -0.28
N ASP A 82 -10.36 4.66 -1.56
CA ASP A 82 -10.90 5.89 -2.14
C ASP A 82 -12.28 6.18 -1.53
N ASP A 83 -12.50 7.40 -1.04
CA ASP A 83 -13.76 7.83 -0.41
C ASP A 83 -14.90 8.05 -1.44
N HIS A 84 -14.71 7.66 -2.71
CA HIS A 84 -15.68 7.88 -3.78
C HIS A 84 -16.37 6.60 -4.24
N GLY A 85 -17.34 6.19 -3.40
CA GLY A 85 -18.40 5.24 -3.72
C GLY A 85 -19.71 5.41 -2.93
N ALA A 86 -19.87 6.46 -2.11
CA ALA A 86 -21.17 6.87 -1.57
C ALA A 86 -21.87 7.87 -2.51
N THR A 87 -21.89 7.61 -3.82
CA THR A 87 -22.91 8.18 -4.69
C THR A 87 -24.19 7.41 -4.44
N LYS A 88 -25.06 7.98 -3.59
CA LYS A 88 -26.49 7.67 -3.61
C LYS A 88 -26.96 7.78 -5.06
N SER A 89 -27.44 6.67 -5.61
CA SER A 89 -28.37 6.62 -6.75
C SER A 89 -29.53 5.75 -6.31
#